data_AF-A0A1T5FKM9-F1
#
_entry.id   AF-A0A1T5FKM9-F1
#
_cell.length_a   1.000
_cell.length_b   1.000
_cell.length_c   1.000
_cell.angle_alpha   90.00
_cell.angle_beta   90.00
_cell.angle_gamma   90.00
#
_symmetry.space_group_name_H-M   'P 1'
#
loop_
_entity.id
_entity.type
_entity.pdbx_description
1 polymer ?
#
loop_
_entity_poly.entity_id
_entity_poly.type
_entity_poly.pdbx_seq_one_letter_code
_entity_poly.pdbx_strand_id
1 'polypeptide(L)'
;MFPATASWAMDEDGIRLHGRSAEGPLIALITRAGLAALVGRDRCELSAGMAWALFERFSARIMELIDREYAARPASSIRIDYAEVENVG
;
A
#
# COMPACT_ATOMS: atom_id res chain seq x y z
N MET A 1 -2.54 -9.02 -11.86
CA MET A 1 -2.63 -10.13 -10.89
C MET A 1 -1.84 -9.72 -9.66
N PHE A 2 -2.51 -9.29 -8.57
CA PHE A 2 -1.95 -8.95 -7.24
C PHE A 2 -3.10 -8.67 -6.26
N PRO A 3 -2.95 -8.82 -4.92
CA PRO A 3 -2.02 -9.66 -4.16
C PRO A 3 -2.61 -11.05 -3.84
N ALA A 4 -1.75 -12.05 -3.63
CA ALA A 4 -2.15 -13.39 -3.18
C ALA A 4 -2.30 -13.47 -1.65
N THR A 5 -1.55 -12.64 -0.91
CA THR A 5 -1.64 -12.53 0.55
C THR A 5 -1.32 -11.10 1.00
N ALA A 6 -1.96 -10.67 2.08
CA ALA A 6 -1.68 -9.43 2.79
C ALA A 6 -1.36 -9.74 4.26
N SER A 7 -0.45 -8.98 4.88
CA SER A 7 -0.12 -9.12 6.30
C SER A 7 0.32 -7.80 6.91
N TRP A 8 0.10 -7.61 8.21
CA TRP A 8 0.61 -6.45 8.92
C TRP A 8 2.12 -6.60 9.18
N ALA A 9 2.91 -5.65 8.69
CA ALA A 9 4.35 -5.54 8.93
C ALA A 9 4.59 -4.57 10.09
N MET A 10 4.81 -5.11 11.30
CA MET A 10 5.01 -4.30 12.50
C MET A 10 6.26 -3.42 12.44
N ASP A 11 7.32 -3.93 11.83
CA ASP A 11 8.61 -3.27 11.61
C ASP A 11 8.53 -2.08 10.67
N GLU A 12 7.65 -2.16 9.67
CA GLU A 12 7.50 -1.13 8.64
C GLU A 12 6.29 -0.22 8.83
N ASP A 13 5.52 -0.47 9.89
CA ASP A 13 4.28 0.23 10.22
C ASP A 13 3.27 0.25 9.05
N GLY A 14 2.93 -0.91 8.51
CA GLY A 14 2.06 -0.98 7.33
C GLY A 14 1.54 -2.36 6.98
N ILE A 15 0.89 -2.44 5.82
CA ILE A 15 0.35 -3.68 5.26
C ILE A 15 1.20 -4.09 4.07
N ARG A 16 1.83 -5.26 4.20
CA ARG A 16 2.66 -5.88 3.17
C ARG A 16 1.81 -6.81 2.33
N LEU A 17 1.93 -6.66 1.01
CA LEU A 17 1.19 -7.34 -0.04
C LEU A 17 2.18 -8.15 -0.86
N HIS A 18 1.91 -9.45 -0.98
CA HIS A 18 2.73 -10.36 -1.76
C HIS A 18 1.98 -10.79 -3.02
N GLY A 19 2.64 -10.75 -4.18
CA GLY A 19 2.05 -11.17 -5.45
C GLY A 19 3.08 -11.34 -6.55
N ARG A 20 2.67 -11.16 -7.81
CA ARG A 20 3.54 -11.31 -8.98
C ARG A 20 3.26 -10.26 -10.05
N SER A 21 4.32 -9.64 -10.55
CA SER A 21 4.30 -8.81 -11.76
C SER A 21 4.65 -9.65 -12.99
N ALA A 22 4.74 -9.01 -14.16
CA ALA A 22 5.23 -9.65 -15.37
C ALA A 22 6.71 -10.09 -15.27
N GLU A 23 7.50 -9.45 -14.41
CA GLU A 23 8.93 -9.74 -14.26
C GLU A 23 9.24 -10.74 -13.13
N GLY A 24 8.27 -11.06 -12.29
CA GLY A 24 8.43 -12.05 -11.23
C GLY A 24 7.66 -11.71 -9.95
N PRO A 25 8.08 -12.27 -8.80
CA PRO A 25 7.52 -11.88 -7.51
C PRO A 25 7.68 -10.38 -7.26
N LEU A 26 6.62 -9.75 -6.75
CA LEU A 26 6.66 -8.37 -6.30
C LEU A 26 6.10 -8.30 -4.87
N ILE A 27 6.65 -7.38 -4.09
CA ILE A 27 6.18 -7.05 -2.75
C ILE A 27 5.81 -5.58 -2.74
N ALA A 28 4.58 -5.28 -2.35
CA ALA A 28 4.16 -3.89 -2.12
C ALA A 28 3.91 -3.68 -0.62
N LEU A 29 4.29 -2.53 -0.10
CA LEU A 29 3.98 -2.10 1.25
C LEU A 29 3.17 -0.81 1.17
N ILE A 30 1.99 -0.78 1.77
CA ILE A 30 1.30 0.47 2.07
C ILE A 30 1.42 0.79 3.55
N THR A 31 1.98 1.95 3.87
CA THR A 31 2.21 2.34 5.26
C THR A 31 0.91 2.79 5.93
N ARG A 32 0.89 2.81 7.25
CA ARG A 32 -0.21 3.40 8.02
C ARG A 32 -0.43 4.87 7.66
N ALA A 33 0.64 5.60 7.36
CA ALA A 33 0.57 6.99 6.91
C ALA A 33 -0.04 7.12 5.51
N GLY A 34 0.34 6.25 4.56
CA GLY A 34 -0.32 6.17 3.25
C GLY A 34 -1.80 5.83 3.38
N LEU A 35 -2.17 4.90 4.26
CA LEU A 35 -3.57 4.57 4.54
C LEU A 35 -4.34 5.74 5.17
N ALA A 36 -3.70 6.52 6.05
CA ALA A 36 -4.29 7.72 6.64
C ALA A 36 -4.53 8.81 5.59
N ALA A 37 -3.58 8.99 4.67
CA ALA A 37 -3.67 9.95 3.57
C ALA A 37 -4.90 9.70 2.67
N LEU A 38 -5.28 8.44 2.44
CA LEU A 38 -6.47 8.09 1.64
C LEU A 38 -7.77 8.68 2.19
N VAL A 39 -7.81 9.00 3.48
CA VAL A 39 -8.98 9.54 4.18
C VAL A 39 -8.70 10.91 4.82
N GLY A 40 -7.57 11.54 4.49
CA GLY A 40 -7.20 12.86 5.01
C GLY A 40 -7.03 12.90 6.54
N ARG A 41 -6.48 11.84 7.14
CA ARG A 41 -6.23 11.74 8.58
C ARG A 41 -4.73 11.63 8.89
N ASP A 42 -4.36 11.88 10.14
CA ASP A 42 -3.02 11.58 10.63
C ASP A 42 -2.86 10.09 10.96
N ARG A 43 -1.66 9.54 10.75
CA ARG A 43 -1.35 8.13 11.07
C ARG A 43 -1.56 7.78 12.55
N CYS A 44 -1.39 8.75 13.45
CA CYS A 44 -1.55 8.58 14.89
C CYS A 44 -3.00 8.30 15.28
N GLU A 45 -3.96 8.65 14.41
CA GLU A 45 -5.38 8.41 14.61
C GLU A 45 -5.83 7.01 14.15
N LEU A 46 -4.91 6.22 13.57
CA LEU A 46 -5.18 4.87 13.09
C LEU A 46 -4.54 3.83 13.98
N SER A 47 -5.37 2.93 14.52
CA SER A 47 -4.91 1.63 15.00
C SER A 47 -4.58 0.71 13.82
N ALA A 48 -3.82 -0.37 14.06
CA ALA A 48 -3.54 -1.37 13.03
C ALA A 48 -4.83 -2.00 12.45
N GLY A 49 -5.85 -2.22 13.29
CA GLY A 49 -7.16 -2.73 12.84
C GLY A 49 -7.92 -1.73 11.96
N MET A 50 -7.87 -0.44 12.30
CA MET A 50 -8.45 0.62 11.45
C MET A 50 -7.71 0.73 10.12
N ALA A 51 -6.37 0.66 10.15
CA ALA A 51 -5.54 0.65 8.96
C ALA A 51 -5.89 -0.53 8.04
N TRP A 52 -6.13 -1.72 8.62
CA TRP A 52 -6.59 -2.89 7.88
C TRP A 52 -7.96 -2.68 7.23
N ALA A 53 -8.93 -2.14 7.97
CA ALA A 53 -10.25 -1.84 7.42
C ALA A 53 -10.19 -0.80 6.28
N LEU A 54 -9.30 0.18 6.38
CA LEU A 54 -9.03 1.13 5.30
C LEU A 54 -8.41 0.45 4.08
N PHE A 55 -7.44 -0.43 4.29
CA PHE A 55 -6.85 -1.21 3.21
C PHE A 55 -7.90 -2.03 2.46
N GLU A 56 -8.77 -2.75 3.17
CA GLU A 56 -9.85 -3.52 2.52
C GLU A 56 -10.79 -2.62 1.73
N ARG A 57 -11.23 -1.51 2.34
CA ARG A 57 -12.14 -0.52 1.73
C ARG A 57 -11.55 0.13 0.48
N PHE A 58 -10.25 0.42 0.48
CA PHE A 58 -9.57 1.14 -0.60
C PHE A 58 -8.67 0.24 -1.45
N SER A 59 -8.83 -1.08 -1.34
CA SER A 59 -7.98 -2.08 -2.00
C SER A 59 -7.81 -1.84 -3.50
N ALA A 60 -8.89 -1.52 -4.22
CA ALA A 60 -8.82 -1.20 -5.65
C ALA A 60 -7.92 0.02 -5.95
N ARG A 61 -8.08 1.11 -5.21
CA ARG A 61 -7.26 2.32 -5.36
C ARG A 61 -5.80 2.07 -5.00
N ILE A 62 -5.55 1.29 -3.95
CA ILE A 62 -4.20 0.90 -3.54
C ILE A 62 -3.54 0.07 -4.64
N MET A 63 -4.29 -0.84 -5.27
CA MET A 63 -3.81 -1.62 -6.40
C MET A 63 -3.44 -0.75 -7.60
N GLU A 64 -4.27 0.24 -7.95
CA GLU A 64 -3.96 1.20 -9.02
C GLU A 64 -2.68 2.01 -8.73
N LEU A 65 -2.48 2.40 -7.47
CA LEU A 65 -1.24 3.08 -7.05
C LEU A 65 -0.01 2.17 -7.21
N ILE A 66 -0.12 0.89 -6.80
CA ILE A 66 0.97 -0.09 -6.97
C ILE A 66 1.31 -0.27 -8.45
N ASP A 67 0.29 -0.45 -9.30
CA ASP A 67 0.48 -0.63 -10.74
C ASP A 67 1.12 0.60 -11.39
N ARG A 68 0.71 1.81 -10.98
CA ARG A 68 1.29 3.07 -11.47
C ARG A 68 2.75 3.22 -11.05
N GLU A 69 3.06 2.99 -9.78
CA GLU A 69 4.44 3.06 -9.26
C GLU A 69 5.32 2.01 -9.95
N TYR A 70 4.81 0.79 -10.13
CA TYR A 70 5.52 -0.26 -10.87
C TYR A 70 5.78 0.15 -12.33
N ALA A 71 4.79 0.71 -13.01
CA ALA A 71 4.94 1.14 -14.41
C ALA A 71 5.94 2.30 -14.55
N ALA A 72 5.98 3.22 -13.59
CA ALA A 72 6.94 4.32 -13.57
C ALA A 72 8.35 3.84 -13.24
N ARG A 73 8.48 2.88 -12.32
CA ARG A 73 9.74 2.35 -11.82
C ARG A 73 9.60 0.85 -11.53
N PRO A 74 9.84 -0.02 -12.54
CA PRO A 74 9.79 -1.46 -12.34
C PRO A 74 10.77 -1.89 -11.26
N ALA A 75 10.25 -2.52 -10.21
CA ALA A 75 11.02 -2.97 -9.06
C ALA A 75 10.39 -4.22 -8.45
N SER A 76 11.19 -5.04 -7.79
CA SER A 76 10.70 -6.18 -7.01
C SER A 76 10.04 -5.78 -5.69
N SER A 77 10.19 -4.51 -5.28
CA SER A 77 9.59 -3.94 -4.08
C SER A 77 9.09 -2.52 -4.33
N ILE A 78 7.85 -2.25 -3.89
CA ILE A 78 7.19 -0.94 -3.97
C ILE A 78 6.78 -0.53 -2.56
N ARG A 79 7.01 0.73 -2.21
CA ARG A 79 6.53 1.35 -0.97
C ARG A 79 5.62 2.52 -1.31
N ILE A 80 4.41 2.50 -0.76
CA ILE A 80 3.42 3.57 -0.86
C ILE A 80 3.30 4.20 0.52
N ASP A 81 3.75 5.44 0.63
CA ASP A 81 3.65 6.25 1.84
C ASP A 81 2.72 7.46 1.60
N TYR A 82 2.69 8.39 2.54
CA TYR A 82 1.87 9.60 2.45
C TYR A 82 2.10 10.39 1.13
N ALA A 83 3.36 10.61 0.75
CA ALA A 83 3.72 11.43 -0.41
C ALA A 83 3.24 10.80 -1.73
N GLU A 84 3.28 9.48 -1.84
CA GLU A 84 2.80 8.75 -3.02
C GLU A 84 1.27 8.83 -3.12
N VAL A 85 0.55 8.98 -2.01
CA VAL A 85 -0.91 9.17 -2.01
C VAL A 85 -1.30 10.61 -2.36
N GLU A 86 -0.60 11.62 -1.82
CA GLU A 86 -0.87 13.04 -2.11
C GLU A 86 -0.57 13.44 -3.55
N ASN A 87 0.49 12.90 -4.16
CA ASN A 87 0.83 13.20 -5.57
C ASN A 87 -0.22 12.68 -6.59
N VAL A 88 -1.26 12.00 -6.12
CA VAL A 88 -2.35 11.42 -6.91
C VAL A 88 -3.71 12.02 -6.51
N GLY A 89 -3.76 12.88 -5.48
CA GLY A 89 -4.95 13.59 -5.02
C GLY A 89 -5.34 14.77 -5.87
#